data_AF-A0A849QDP1-F1
#
_entry.id   AF-A0A849QDP1-F1
#
_cell.length_a   1.000
_cell.length_b   1.000
_cell.length_c   1.000
_cell.angle_alpha   90.00
_cell.angle_beta   90.00
_cell.angle_gamma   90.00
#
_symmetry.space_group_name_H-M   'P 1'
#
loop_
_entity.id
_entity.type
_entity.pdbx_description
1 polymer ?
#
loop_
_entity_poly.entity_id
_entity_poly.type
_entity_poly.pdbx_seq_one_letter_code
_entity_poly.pdbx_strand_id
1 'polypeptide(L)'
;MHQTNINRNAYALTFWIVLPSIAMVLGILWQQYVHALMDVYASYALESVVLILLILLASRLFFKNVSSEYTGGVLFRIGLIWAILFFAFNLLNGLFFLALPLDGVLSDYDTFAGRFGFIVLLVVFLCPRFFGRIPEDDPDLASMPIGKMATIGLLPSGIKIAYYRRKGAEIGEGVSMGLLSILECKKVVIGDHAKIGMACMIRANEFRLGRYSKLGMLVIIDTHKVTIGEEVTIQEQVYIGGLKTDKSVIEIGDLSMIFSGSVLNPTHPIKIGKRVGIGGYNYLFTHGTWQPILDGFPVAFGPITIEDGVWFPWRVFVLPNVHIGKEATIGAGAVVNKDVPARALAAGVPAKVLRRDEEYIKRFTDAEKREILRNILVDLVGYLRIEDWIIEDPKIEKSYAAAMFRTPKGPSSKVDNHILFMFENTDDVWSLVKDRTLVVSLIALDETQRKRLEEEGSWWFDLETSEWGGLHTNVSVMMSGFLSRYGHWLKYMS
;
A
#
# COMPACT_ATOMS: atom_id res chain seq x y z
N MET A 1 16.71 -33.68 -28.21
CA MET A 1 16.30 -33.15 -26.90
C MET A 1 14.79 -33.18 -26.63
N HIS A 2 13.96 -33.92 -27.39
CA HIS A 2 12.50 -33.94 -27.18
C HIS A 2 11.97 -35.15 -26.37
N GLN A 3 12.81 -36.13 -26.04
CA GLN A 3 12.40 -37.37 -25.35
C GLN A 3 12.52 -37.32 -23.81
N THR A 4 13.03 -36.24 -23.21
CA THR A 4 13.24 -36.12 -21.75
C THR A 4 12.16 -35.32 -21.01
N ASN A 5 11.31 -34.55 -21.71
CA ASN A 5 10.25 -33.74 -21.07
C ASN A 5 9.00 -34.55 -20.69
N ILE A 6 8.66 -35.61 -21.43
CA ILE A 6 7.45 -36.40 -21.18
C ILE A 6 7.53 -37.17 -19.85
N ASN A 7 8.74 -37.57 -19.42
CA ASN A 7 8.92 -38.32 -18.18
C ASN A 7 8.81 -37.46 -16.91
N ARG A 8 9.23 -36.18 -16.93
CA ARG A 8 9.29 -35.35 -15.71
C ARG A 8 7.92 -35.06 -15.10
N ASN A 9 6.94 -34.68 -15.93
CA ASN A 9 5.58 -34.40 -15.45
C ASN A 9 4.85 -35.67 -15.00
N ALA A 10 5.12 -36.82 -15.64
CA ALA A 10 4.50 -38.09 -15.29
C ALA A 10 4.86 -38.55 -13.87
N TYR A 11 6.10 -38.34 -13.41
CA TYR A 11 6.53 -38.68 -12.04
C TYR A 11 5.88 -37.81 -10.97
N ALA A 12 5.78 -36.50 -11.19
CA ALA A 12 5.08 -35.60 -10.27
C ALA A 12 3.58 -35.89 -10.23
N LEU A 13 2.97 -36.26 -11.36
CA LEU A 13 1.55 -36.63 -11.42
C LEU A 13 1.25 -38.00 -10.78
N THR A 14 2.17 -38.97 -10.86
CA THR A 14 1.97 -40.29 -10.22
C THR A 14 2.08 -40.23 -8.69
N PHE A 15 2.90 -39.32 -8.14
CA PHE A 15 2.96 -39.13 -6.68
C PHE A 15 1.63 -38.67 -6.08
N TRP A 16 0.77 -38.03 -6.88
CA TRP A 16 -0.56 -37.65 -6.42
C TRP A 16 -1.32 -38.82 -5.80
N ILE A 17 -1.16 -40.06 -6.28
CA ILE A 17 -1.85 -41.27 -5.75
C ILE A 17 -1.57 -41.49 -4.25
N VAL A 18 -0.40 -41.06 -3.77
CA VAL A 18 0.01 -41.21 -2.37
C VAL A 18 -0.81 -40.31 -1.45
N LEU A 19 -1.16 -39.09 -1.90
CA LEU A 19 -1.85 -38.09 -1.09
C LEU A 19 -3.27 -38.53 -0.63
N PRO A 20 -4.18 -38.99 -1.51
CA PRO A 20 -5.48 -39.50 -1.08
C PRO A 20 -5.36 -40.80 -0.29
N SER A 21 -4.35 -41.65 -0.55
CA SER A 21 -4.12 -42.84 0.29
C SER A 21 -3.75 -42.47 1.73
N ILE A 22 -2.92 -41.45 1.93
CA ILE A 22 -2.62 -40.90 3.26
C ILE A 22 -3.91 -40.42 3.93
N ALA A 23 -4.74 -39.65 3.21
CA ALA A 23 -6.01 -39.14 3.74
C ALA A 23 -6.96 -40.28 4.15
N MET A 24 -7.11 -41.29 3.29
CA MET A 24 -7.97 -42.45 3.54
C MET A 24 -7.50 -43.28 4.74
N VAL A 25 -6.21 -43.61 4.80
CA VAL A 25 -5.64 -44.38 5.92
C VAL A 25 -5.74 -43.59 7.22
N LEU A 26 -5.42 -42.30 7.19
CA LEU A 26 -5.58 -41.44 8.36
C LEU A 26 -7.04 -41.45 8.83
N GLY A 27 -8.00 -41.22 7.94
CA GLY A 27 -9.42 -41.18 8.29
C GLY A 27 -9.92 -42.49 8.92
N ILE A 28 -9.52 -43.64 8.37
CA ILE A 28 -9.87 -44.96 8.94
C ILE A 28 -9.30 -45.11 10.36
N LEU A 29 -8.00 -44.84 10.53
CA LEU A 29 -7.35 -44.95 11.85
C LEU A 29 -7.90 -43.92 12.84
N TRP A 30 -8.21 -42.72 12.37
CA TRP A 30 -8.74 -41.64 13.19
C TRP A 30 -10.12 -42.00 13.73
N GLN A 31 -11.01 -42.48 12.86
CA GLN A 31 -12.34 -42.97 13.25
C GLN A 31 -12.25 -44.14 14.24
N GLN A 32 -11.31 -45.06 14.03
CA GLN A 32 -11.19 -46.24 14.88
C GLN A 32 -10.60 -45.94 16.27
N TYR A 33 -9.64 -45.02 16.38
CA TYR A 33 -8.82 -44.87 17.59
C TYR A 33 -8.88 -43.50 18.26
N VAL A 34 -9.17 -42.42 17.52
CA VAL A 34 -9.00 -41.06 18.03
C VAL A 34 -10.32 -40.33 18.18
N HIS A 35 -11.26 -40.52 17.25
CA HIS A 35 -12.50 -39.75 17.20
C HIS A 35 -13.32 -39.82 18.50
N ALA A 36 -13.37 -40.98 19.16
CA ALA A 36 -14.11 -41.16 20.42
C ALA A 36 -13.44 -40.51 21.65
N LEU A 37 -12.20 -40.01 21.52
CA LEU A 37 -11.43 -39.47 22.65
C LEU A 37 -11.65 -37.98 22.90
N MET A 38 -12.33 -37.27 22.00
CA MET A 38 -12.50 -35.82 22.09
C MET A 38 -13.81 -35.33 21.46
N ASP A 39 -14.10 -34.05 21.66
CA ASP A 39 -15.24 -33.36 21.03
C ASP A 39 -15.19 -33.50 19.50
N VAL A 40 -16.36 -33.65 18.88
CA VAL A 40 -16.52 -33.88 17.43
C VAL A 40 -15.83 -32.79 16.60
N TYR A 41 -15.99 -31.52 16.96
CA TYR A 41 -15.37 -30.41 16.23
C TYR A 41 -13.86 -30.37 16.44
N ALA A 42 -13.39 -30.61 17.67
CA ALA A 42 -11.97 -30.69 17.98
C ALA A 42 -11.29 -31.86 17.26
N SER A 43 -11.98 -33.00 17.16
CA SER A 43 -11.54 -34.19 16.45
C SER A 43 -11.31 -33.90 14.97
N TYR A 44 -12.30 -33.32 14.28
CA TYR A 44 -12.18 -32.99 12.85
C TYR A 44 -11.13 -31.92 12.56
N ALA A 45 -11.03 -30.92 13.44
CA ALA A 45 -10.00 -29.90 13.35
C ALA A 45 -8.60 -30.51 13.45
N LEU A 46 -8.38 -31.38 14.45
CA LEU A 46 -7.09 -32.02 14.68
C LEU A 46 -6.75 -33.03 13.58
N GLU A 47 -7.72 -33.81 13.10
CA GLU A 47 -7.57 -34.71 11.95
C GLU A 47 -7.06 -33.94 10.72
N SER A 48 -7.68 -32.80 10.42
CA SER A 48 -7.30 -31.93 9.30
C SER A 48 -5.87 -31.39 9.46
N VAL A 49 -5.48 -30.99 10.67
CA VAL A 49 -4.11 -30.51 10.96
C VAL A 49 -3.10 -31.63 10.76
N VAL A 50 -3.38 -32.83 11.27
CA VAL A 50 -2.50 -34.00 11.09
C VAL A 50 -2.38 -34.36 9.61
N LEU A 51 -3.49 -34.35 8.86
CA LEU A 51 -3.48 -34.59 7.42
C LEU A 51 -2.60 -33.59 6.67
N ILE A 52 -2.73 -32.29 6.99
CA ILE A 52 -1.91 -31.23 6.41
C ILE A 52 -0.42 -31.50 6.68
N LEU A 53 -0.05 -31.86 7.91
CA LEU A 53 1.33 -32.16 8.27
C LEU A 53 1.89 -33.37 7.51
N LEU A 54 1.09 -34.43 7.35
CA LEU A 54 1.47 -35.61 6.58
C LEU A 54 1.64 -35.30 5.09
N ILE A 55 0.74 -34.51 4.49
CA ILE A 55 0.84 -34.07 3.09
C ILE A 55 2.10 -33.22 2.87
N LEU A 56 2.38 -32.28 3.79
CA LEU A 56 3.59 -31.46 3.75
C LEU A 56 4.85 -32.32 3.85
N LEU A 57 4.89 -33.27 4.78
CA LEU A 57 6.02 -34.18 4.96
C LEU A 57 6.24 -35.06 3.72
N ALA A 58 5.19 -35.70 3.22
CA ALA A 58 5.24 -36.58 2.07
C ALA A 58 5.69 -35.81 0.81
N SER A 59 5.10 -34.63 0.56
CA SER A 59 5.47 -33.77 -0.56
C SER A 59 6.92 -33.30 -0.46
N ARG A 60 7.38 -32.91 0.73
CA ARG A 60 8.78 -32.52 0.96
C ARG A 60 9.74 -33.67 0.68
N LEU A 61 9.46 -34.87 1.17
CA LEU A 61 10.29 -36.06 0.94
C LEU A 61 10.35 -36.41 -0.56
N PHE A 62 9.22 -36.32 -1.25
CA PHE A 62 9.14 -36.53 -2.69
C PHE A 62 10.03 -35.54 -3.45
N PHE A 63 9.78 -34.24 -3.32
CA PHE A 63 10.54 -33.22 -4.07
C PHE A 63 11.99 -33.09 -3.63
N LYS A 64 12.37 -33.55 -2.43
CA LYS A 64 13.77 -33.71 -2.03
C LYS A 64 14.49 -34.73 -2.91
N ASN A 65 13.81 -35.82 -3.27
CA ASN A 65 14.37 -36.97 -3.99
C ASN A 65 14.20 -36.88 -5.52
N VAL A 66 13.34 -35.98 -6.01
CA VAL A 66 13.22 -35.68 -7.44
C VAL A 66 14.35 -34.74 -7.86
N SER A 67 15.22 -35.20 -8.76
CA SER A 67 16.36 -34.42 -9.28
C SER A 67 15.99 -33.42 -10.38
N SER A 68 14.75 -33.45 -10.87
CA SER A 68 14.30 -32.58 -11.96
C SER A 68 13.95 -31.18 -11.46
N GLU A 69 14.46 -30.18 -12.16
CA GLU A 69 14.03 -28.79 -12.03
C GLU A 69 12.79 -28.56 -12.91
N TYR A 70 11.85 -27.77 -12.38
CA TYR A 70 10.58 -27.43 -13.02
C TYR A 70 10.44 -25.91 -13.07
N THR A 71 9.90 -25.38 -14.17
CA THR A 71 9.53 -23.96 -14.21
C THR A 71 8.39 -23.67 -13.23
N GLY A 72 8.29 -22.42 -12.78
CA GLY A 72 7.24 -22.03 -11.84
C GLY A 72 5.82 -22.32 -12.36
N GLY A 73 5.59 -22.13 -13.66
CA GLY A 73 4.30 -22.41 -14.31
C GLY A 73 3.98 -23.90 -14.44
N VAL A 74 4.99 -24.77 -14.51
CA VAL A 74 4.79 -26.23 -14.50
C VAL A 74 4.40 -26.71 -13.11
N LEU A 75 5.09 -26.26 -12.05
CA LEU A 75 4.73 -26.62 -10.67
C LEU A 75 3.32 -26.16 -10.28
N PHE A 76 2.91 -24.98 -10.74
CA PHE A 76 1.55 -24.50 -10.55
C PHE A 76 0.51 -25.43 -11.19
N ARG A 77 0.72 -25.82 -12.46
CA ARG A 77 -0.16 -26.76 -13.17
C ARG A 77 -0.22 -28.12 -12.49
N ILE A 78 0.92 -28.63 -12.02
CA ILE A 78 0.98 -29.89 -11.25
C ILE A 78 0.15 -29.75 -9.96
N GLY A 79 0.32 -28.66 -9.21
CA GLY A 79 -0.48 -28.39 -8.01
C GLY A 79 -1.97 -28.31 -8.28
N LEU A 80 -2.37 -27.63 -9.36
CA LEU A 80 -3.78 -27.55 -9.77
C LEU A 80 -4.36 -28.94 -10.09
N ILE A 81 -3.61 -29.75 -10.85
CA ILE A 81 -4.02 -31.12 -11.17
C ILE A 81 -4.09 -31.97 -9.89
N TRP A 82 -3.12 -31.85 -8.97
CA TRP A 82 -3.15 -32.55 -7.69
C TRP A 82 -4.39 -32.21 -6.87
N ALA A 83 -4.77 -30.93 -6.79
CA ALA A 83 -5.96 -30.51 -6.06
C ALA A 83 -7.25 -31.02 -6.70
N ILE A 84 -7.37 -30.95 -8.03
CA ILE A 84 -8.53 -31.49 -8.77
C ILE A 84 -8.66 -32.99 -8.55
N LEU A 85 -7.57 -33.74 -8.72
CA LEU A 85 -7.58 -35.17 -8.54
C LEU A 85 -7.88 -35.54 -7.09
N PHE A 86 -7.30 -34.83 -6.11
CA PHE A 86 -7.54 -35.07 -4.68
C PHE A 86 -9.00 -34.85 -4.31
N PHE A 87 -9.59 -33.75 -4.79
CA PHE A 87 -11.00 -33.48 -4.63
C PHE A 87 -11.87 -34.57 -5.27
N ALA A 88 -11.58 -34.94 -6.53
CA ALA A 88 -12.32 -35.98 -7.23
C ALA A 88 -12.23 -37.35 -6.53
N PHE A 89 -11.06 -37.71 -6.00
CA PHE A 89 -10.89 -38.93 -5.21
C PHE A 89 -11.74 -38.90 -3.96
N ASN A 90 -11.69 -37.83 -3.17
CA ASN A 90 -12.50 -37.72 -1.95
C ASN A 90 -13.99 -37.76 -2.27
N LEU A 91 -14.40 -37.11 -3.36
CA LEU A 91 -15.78 -37.14 -3.84
C LEU A 91 -16.22 -38.56 -4.20
N LEU A 92 -15.42 -39.28 -4.99
CA LEU A 92 -15.71 -40.66 -5.38
C LEU A 92 -15.69 -41.61 -4.18
N ASN A 93 -14.74 -41.45 -3.28
CA ASN A 93 -14.65 -42.24 -2.06
C ASN A 93 -15.89 -42.05 -1.17
N GLY A 94 -16.29 -40.81 -0.94
CA GLY A 94 -17.48 -40.48 -0.17
C GLY A 94 -18.77 -41.04 -0.79
N LEU A 95 -18.99 -40.79 -2.08
CA LEU A 95 -20.22 -41.18 -2.77
C LEU A 95 -20.33 -42.70 -3.00
N PHE A 96 -19.26 -43.36 -3.43
CA PHE A 96 -19.33 -44.75 -3.90
C PHE A 96 -18.83 -45.78 -2.89
N PHE A 97 -17.80 -45.45 -2.09
CA PHE A 97 -17.24 -46.40 -1.12
C PHE A 97 -17.88 -46.27 0.25
N LEU A 98 -18.13 -45.03 0.70
CA LEU A 98 -18.77 -44.75 1.98
C LEU A 98 -20.29 -44.58 1.87
N ALA A 99 -20.84 -44.58 0.65
CA ALA A 99 -22.27 -44.42 0.36
C ALA A 99 -22.89 -43.18 1.02
N LEU A 100 -22.11 -42.09 1.16
CA LEU A 100 -22.57 -40.83 1.70
C LEU A 100 -23.36 -40.04 0.64
N PRO A 101 -24.38 -39.25 1.04
CA PRO A 101 -25.02 -38.31 0.13
C PRO A 101 -24.09 -37.13 -0.20
N LEU A 102 -24.36 -36.43 -1.30
CA LEU A 102 -23.47 -35.39 -1.84
C LEU A 102 -23.22 -34.24 -0.85
N ASP A 103 -24.25 -33.81 -0.13
CA ASP A 103 -24.17 -32.83 0.96
C ASP A 103 -23.29 -33.33 2.12
N GLY A 104 -23.37 -34.62 2.46
CA GLY A 104 -22.49 -35.26 3.42
C GLY A 104 -21.02 -35.18 3.04
N VAL A 105 -20.69 -35.40 1.75
CA VAL A 105 -19.31 -35.29 1.25
C VAL A 105 -18.84 -33.83 1.14
N LEU A 106 -19.73 -32.92 0.76
CA LEU A 106 -19.40 -31.49 0.67
C LEU A 106 -19.23 -30.84 2.04
N SER A 107 -19.81 -31.41 3.09
CA SER A 107 -19.67 -30.92 4.47
C SER A 107 -18.21 -30.92 4.97
N ASP A 108 -17.33 -31.76 4.40
CA ASP A 108 -15.88 -31.77 4.69
C ASP A 108 -15.17 -30.46 4.34
N TYR A 109 -15.79 -29.65 3.48
CA TYR A 109 -15.26 -28.37 3.03
C TYR A 109 -15.93 -27.18 3.73
N ASP A 110 -16.84 -27.43 4.66
CA ASP A 110 -17.47 -26.39 5.48
C ASP A 110 -16.61 -26.05 6.70
N THR A 111 -15.84 -24.97 6.55
CA THR A 111 -15.01 -24.40 7.62
C THR A 111 -15.79 -24.00 8.87
N PHE A 112 -17.08 -23.66 8.76
CA PHE A 112 -17.89 -23.29 9.92
C PHE A 112 -18.35 -24.50 10.74
N ALA A 113 -18.34 -25.69 10.13
CA ALA A 113 -18.58 -26.96 10.80
C ALA A 113 -17.30 -27.58 11.41
N GLY A 114 -16.20 -26.83 11.50
CA GLY A 114 -14.92 -27.29 12.04
C GLY A 114 -14.14 -28.22 11.10
N ARG A 115 -14.57 -28.37 9.84
CA ARG A 115 -13.91 -29.21 8.83
C ARG A 115 -13.09 -28.33 7.88
N PHE A 116 -11.79 -28.59 7.78
CA PHE A 116 -10.86 -27.73 7.04
C PHE A 116 -10.48 -28.29 5.66
N GLY A 117 -11.38 -29.04 5.00
CA GLY A 117 -11.10 -29.68 3.71
C GLY A 117 -10.63 -28.71 2.62
N PHE A 118 -11.13 -27.46 2.62
CA PHE A 118 -10.64 -26.43 1.71
C PHE A 118 -9.17 -26.05 1.95
N ILE A 119 -8.73 -26.00 3.22
CA ILE A 119 -7.33 -25.74 3.57
C ILE A 119 -6.45 -26.92 3.12
N VAL A 120 -6.93 -28.15 3.27
CA VAL A 120 -6.23 -29.35 2.76
C VAL A 120 -6.04 -29.26 1.25
N LEU A 121 -7.08 -28.91 0.49
CA LEU A 121 -6.98 -28.69 -0.96
C LEU A 121 -5.99 -27.59 -1.32
N LEU A 122 -6.01 -26.47 -0.59
CA LEU A 122 -5.06 -25.37 -0.79
C LEU A 122 -3.62 -25.82 -0.52
N VAL A 123 -3.39 -26.64 0.51
CA VAL A 123 -2.07 -27.21 0.80
C VAL A 123 -1.63 -28.16 -0.30
N VAL A 124 -2.49 -29.08 -0.75
CA VAL A 124 -2.22 -29.99 -1.88
C VAL A 124 -1.85 -29.21 -3.15
N PHE A 125 -2.59 -28.13 -3.42
CA PHE A 125 -2.33 -27.22 -4.53
C PHE A 125 -0.97 -26.52 -4.42
N LEU A 126 -0.61 -26.01 -3.25
CA LEU A 126 0.60 -25.21 -3.07
C LEU A 126 1.87 -26.06 -2.88
N CYS A 127 1.76 -27.31 -2.43
CA CYS A 127 2.90 -28.18 -2.10
C CYS A 127 3.93 -28.31 -3.25
N PRO A 128 3.54 -28.57 -4.51
CA PRO A 128 4.49 -28.62 -5.61
C PRO A 128 5.30 -27.34 -5.77
N ARG A 129 4.68 -26.18 -5.55
CA ARG A 129 5.36 -24.88 -5.68
C ARG A 129 6.30 -24.58 -4.54
N PHE A 130 5.99 -25.03 -3.32
CA PHE A 130 6.82 -24.82 -2.14
C PHE A 130 8.05 -25.73 -2.09
N PHE A 131 7.92 -26.98 -2.54
CA PHE A 131 8.98 -27.98 -2.41
C PHE A 131 9.71 -28.28 -3.72
N GLY A 132 9.12 -28.00 -4.90
CA GLY A 132 9.77 -28.20 -6.20
C GLY A 132 10.96 -27.27 -6.43
N ARG A 133 12.00 -27.78 -7.09
CA ARG A 133 13.19 -27.00 -7.48
C ARG A 133 12.90 -26.21 -8.76
N ILE A 134 13.23 -24.92 -8.75
CA ILE A 134 13.05 -24.00 -9.89
C ILE A 134 14.43 -23.48 -10.29
N PRO A 135 14.77 -23.43 -11.60
CA PRO A 135 16.02 -22.83 -12.07
C PRO A 135 16.16 -21.36 -11.65
N GLU A 136 17.38 -20.90 -11.35
CA GLU A 136 17.64 -19.50 -10.96
C GLU A 136 17.41 -18.48 -12.10
N ASP A 137 17.36 -18.95 -13.33
CA ASP A 137 17.32 -18.17 -14.58
C ASP A 137 16.02 -18.33 -15.39
N ASP A 138 14.96 -18.90 -14.81
CA ASP A 138 13.68 -19.18 -15.48
C ASP A 138 13.03 -17.89 -16.06
N PRO A 139 12.99 -17.71 -17.40
CA PRO A 139 12.49 -16.49 -18.05
C PRO A 139 10.96 -16.34 -17.99
N ASP A 140 10.21 -17.35 -17.53
CA ASP A 140 8.76 -17.23 -17.26
C ASP A 140 8.45 -16.24 -16.13
N LEU A 141 9.47 -15.74 -15.40
CA LEU A 141 9.34 -14.71 -14.36
C LEU A 141 9.27 -13.26 -14.88
N ALA A 142 9.30 -13.03 -16.20
CA ALA A 142 9.07 -11.70 -16.76
C ALA A 142 7.57 -11.32 -16.85
N SER A 143 6.63 -12.27 -16.78
CA SER A 143 5.24 -12.02 -17.21
C SER A 143 4.16 -12.04 -16.13
N MET A 144 4.52 -12.19 -14.85
CA MET A 144 3.77 -11.83 -13.63
C MET A 144 4.22 -12.77 -12.50
N PRO A 145 4.50 -12.27 -11.29
CA PRO A 145 4.94 -13.07 -10.14
C PRO A 145 3.77 -13.83 -9.48
N ILE A 146 2.94 -14.49 -10.29
CA ILE A 146 1.73 -15.23 -9.87
C ILE A 146 2.09 -16.25 -8.79
N GLY A 147 3.22 -16.95 -8.92
CA GLY A 147 3.68 -17.92 -7.93
C GLY A 147 4.05 -17.29 -6.57
N LYS A 148 4.60 -16.08 -6.54
CA LYS A 148 4.88 -15.36 -5.28
C LYS A 148 3.60 -14.76 -4.71
N MET A 149 2.69 -14.29 -5.56
CA MET A 149 1.36 -13.85 -5.12
C MET A 149 0.57 -14.99 -4.48
N ALA A 150 0.59 -16.19 -5.09
CA ALA A 150 -0.09 -17.39 -4.60
C ALA A 150 0.56 -18.02 -3.36
N THR A 151 1.78 -17.62 -2.98
CA THR A 151 2.47 -18.12 -1.79
C THR A 151 2.60 -17.03 -0.72
N ILE A 152 3.46 -16.05 -0.96
CA ILE A 152 3.74 -14.95 -0.03
C ILE A 152 2.61 -13.92 -0.02
N GLY A 153 2.04 -13.63 -1.19
CA GLY A 153 0.99 -12.62 -1.33
C GLY A 153 -0.25 -12.93 -0.50
N LEU A 154 -0.63 -14.21 -0.38
CA LEU A 154 -1.78 -14.67 0.41
C LEU A 154 -1.55 -14.64 1.93
N LEU A 155 -0.32 -14.46 2.41
CA LEU A 155 -0.04 -14.44 3.84
C LEU A 155 -0.69 -13.21 4.51
N PRO A 156 -1.26 -13.38 5.72
CA PRO A 156 -1.66 -12.25 6.57
C PRO A 156 -0.50 -11.28 6.80
N SER A 157 -0.81 -9.99 6.97
CA SER A 157 0.17 -8.90 7.08
C SER A 157 1.31 -9.21 8.06
N GLY A 158 1.00 -9.65 9.29
CA GLY A 158 2.01 -9.94 10.31
C GLY A 158 2.99 -11.05 9.91
N ILE A 159 2.49 -12.14 9.32
CA ILE A 159 3.32 -13.27 8.85
C ILE A 159 4.18 -12.83 7.66
N LYS A 160 3.60 -12.06 6.73
CA LYS A 160 4.30 -11.51 5.57
C LYS A 160 5.46 -10.59 5.98
N ILE A 161 5.23 -9.71 6.96
CA ILE A 161 6.27 -8.83 7.51
C ILE A 161 7.38 -9.65 8.16
N ALA A 162 7.04 -10.66 8.97
CA ALA A 162 8.03 -11.55 9.58
C ALA A 162 8.87 -12.29 8.53
N TYR A 163 8.24 -12.72 7.43
CA TYR A 163 8.94 -13.33 6.29
C TYR A 163 9.99 -12.38 5.68
N TYR A 164 9.62 -11.13 5.39
CA TYR A 164 10.56 -10.17 4.81
C TYR A 164 11.67 -9.75 5.78
N ARG A 165 11.35 -9.55 7.06
CA ARG A 165 12.38 -9.28 8.09
C ARG A 165 13.41 -10.41 8.18
N ARG A 166 12.97 -11.67 8.14
CA ARG A 166 13.88 -12.84 8.09
C ARG A 166 14.76 -12.85 6.84
N LYS A 167 14.33 -12.22 5.75
CA LYS A 167 15.12 -12.05 4.52
C LYS A 167 16.04 -10.82 4.53
N GLY A 168 16.12 -10.10 5.65
CA GLY A 168 16.99 -8.94 5.83
C GLY A 168 16.32 -7.59 5.55
N ALA A 169 14.99 -7.54 5.42
CA ALA A 169 14.27 -6.27 5.31
C ALA A 169 14.22 -5.53 6.65
N GLU A 170 14.49 -4.22 6.62
CA GLU A 170 14.28 -3.31 7.74
C GLU A 170 12.82 -2.82 7.67
N ILE A 171 11.95 -3.28 8.57
CA ILE A 171 10.53 -2.91 8.57
C ILE A 171 10.17 -2.40 9.96
N GLY A 172 9.72 -1.15 10.04
CA GLY A 172 9.31 -0.45 11.25
C GLY A 172 8.07 -1.01 11.93
N GLU A 173 7.69 -0.40 13.04
CA GLU A 173 6.51 -0.76 13.82
C GLU A 173 5.22 -0.26 13.15
N GLY A 174 4.09 -0.90 13.44
CA GLY A 174 2.78 -0.49 12.91
C GLY A 174 2.62 -0.61 11.38
N VAL A 175 3.60 -1.17 10.66
CA VAL A 175 3.53 -1.39 9.21
C VAL A 175 2.44 -2.41 8.87
N SER A 176 1.72 -2.18 7.77
CA SER A 176 0.78 -3.15 7.23
C SER A 176 0.97 -3.41 5.74
N MET A 177 0.71 -4.66 5.34
CA MET A 177 0.82 -5.13 3.97
C MET A 177 -0.44 -5.89 3.56
N GLY A 178 -1.14 -5.39 2.54
CA GLY A 178 -2.40 -5.94 2.05
C GLY A 178 -2.25 -7.31 1.41
N LEU A 179 -3.37 -8.02 1.22
CA LEU A 179 -3.42 -9.30 0.53
C LEU A 179 -2.85 -9.18 -0.89
N LEU A 180 -2.25 -10.26 -1.43
CA LEU A 180 -1.61 -10.32 -2.75
C LEU A 180 -0.42 -9.36 -2.97
N SER A 181 -0.09 -8.51 -1.99
CA SER A 181 1.09 -7.64 -2.10
C SER A 181 2.38 -8.44 -1.98
N ILE A 182 3.37 -8.08 -2.81
CA ILE A 182 4.68 -8.72 -2.88
C ILE A 182 5.80 -7.70 -3.03
N LEU A 183 6.94 -8.00 -2.40
CA LEU A 183 8.19 -7.28 -2.52
C LEU A 183 9.23 -8.23 -3.10
N GLU A 184 9.72 -7.89 -4.28
CA GLU A 184 10.84 -8.56 -4.93
C GLU A 184 11.97 -7.55 -5.03
N CYS A 185 12.66 -7.38 -3.90
CA CYS A 185 13.74 -6.41 -3.78
C CYS A 185 14.98 -7.03 -3.13
N LYS A 186 16.16 -6.51 -3.50
CA LYS A 186 17.43 -6.92 -2.85
C LYS A 186 17.59 -6.24 -1.49
N LYS A 187 17.19 -4.98 -1.39
CA LYS A 187 17.18 -4.18 -0.16
C LYS A 187 15.81 -3.53 0.04
N VAL A 188 15.27 -3.69 1.25
CA VAL A 188 13.97 -3.16 1.65
C VAL A 188 14.12 -2.41 2.96
N VAL A 189 13.68 -1.15 2.97
CA VAL A 189 13.54 -0.34 4.19
C VAL A 189 12.16 0.29 4.21
N ILE A 190 11.37 0.01 5.24
CA ILE A 190 10.01 0.51 5.41
C ILE A 190 9.93 1.16 6.79
N GLY A 191 9.62 2.45 6.84
CA GLY A 191 9.45 3.20 8.09
C GLY A 191 8.17 2.86 8.83
N ASP A 192 8.09 3.29 10.08
CA ASP A 192 6.97 3.05 10.98
C ASP A 192 5.64 3.51 10.38
N HIS A 193 4.57 2.77 10.66
CA HIS A 193 3.20 3.03 10.26
C HIS A 193 2.94 3.15 8.76
N ALA A 194 3.93 2.82 7.92
CA ALA A 194 3.75 2.78 6.48
C ALA A 194 2.79 1.65 6.06
N LYS A 195 2.06 1.87 4.97
CA LYS A 195 1.05 0.93 4.47
C LYS A 195 1.29 0.57 3.01
N ILE A 196 1.28 -0.72 2.72
CA ILE A 196 1.34 -1.26 1.36
C ILE A 196 -0.01 -1.89 1.06
N GLY A 197 -0.72 -1.36 0.07
CA GLY A 197 -2.06 -1.77 -0.31
C GLY A 197 -2.17 -3.17 -0.90
N MET A 198 -3.41 -3.61 -1.12
CA MET A 198 -3.71 -4.91 -1.72
C MET A 198 -3.14 -5.00 -3.14
N ALA A 199 -2.65 -6.19 -3.51
CA ALA A 199 -2.14 -6.51 -4.85
C ALA A 199 -1.05 -5.55 -5.36
N CYS A 200 -0.32 -4.90 -4.45
CA CYS A 200 0.87 -4.13 -4.81
C CYS A 200 2.00 -5.06 -5.28
N MET A 201 2.68 -4.68 -6.36
CA MET A 201 3.83 -5.41 -6.86
C MET A 201 5.03 -4.48 -6.92
N ILE A 202 6.02 -4.72 -6.06
CA ILE A 202 7.19 -3.86 -5.95
C ILE A 202 8.44 -4.67 -6.30
N ARG A 203 9.07 -4.31 -7.42
CA ARG A 203 10.26 -4.95 -7.99
C ARG A 203 11.36 -3.90 -8.17
N ALA A 204 12.36 -3.92 -7.30
CA ALA A 204 13.48 -2.98 -7.36
C ALA A 204 14.75 -3.58 -6.75
N ASN A 205 15.94 -3.07 -7.09
CA ASN A 205 17.13 -3.46 -6.32
C ASN A 205 17.06 -2.88 -4.91
N GLU A 206 16.70 -1.60 -4.80
CA GLU A 206 16.50 -0.91 -3.53
C GLU A 206 15.11 -0.30 -3.48
N PHE A 207 14.37 -0.62 -2.42
CA PHE A 207 13.08 -0.04 -2.12
C PHE A 207 13.10 0.58 -0.72
N ARG A 208 12.80 1.88 -0.65
CA ARG A 208 12.65 2.65 0.58
C ARG A 208 11.28 3.32 0.62
N LEU A 209 10.56 3.14 1.72
CA LEU A 209 9.26 3.76 2.00
C LEU A 209 9.33 4.42 3.38
N GLY A 210 9.15 5.75 3.44
CA GLY A 210 9.21 6.51 4.69
C GLY A 210 8.04 6.25 5.64
N ARG A 211 8.16 6.80 6.85
CA ARG A 211 7.14 6.68 7.90
C ARG A 211 5.80 7.23 7.44
N TYR A 212 4.70 6.60 7.86
CA TYR A 212 3.32 6.97 7.53
C TYR A 212 2.96 7.02 6.03
N SER A 213 3.88 6.67 5.14
CA SER A 213 3.64 6.65 3.69
C SER A 213 2.74 5.49 3.29
N LYS A 214 1.89 5.72 2.30
CA LYS A 214 0.81 4.81 1.90
C LYS A 214 0.89 4.53 0.41
N LEU A 215 0.87 3.25 0.06
CA LEU A 215 0.61 2.78 -1.30
C LEU A 215 -0.80 2.22 -1.36
N GLY A 216 -1.60 2.72 -2.30
CA GLY A 216 -2.95 2.26 -2.57
C GLY A 216 -2.99 0.86 -3.16
N MET A 217 -4.19 0.36 -3.43
CA MET A 217 -4.38 -0.93 -4.09
C MET A 217 -3.82 -0.92 -5.52
N LEU A 218 -3.25 -2.06 -5.96
CA LEU A 218 -2.77 -2.26 -7.34
C LEU A 218 -1.70 -1.25 -7.78
N VAL A 219 -0.89 -0.74 -6.84
CA VAL A 219 0.31 0.01 -7.17
C VAL A 219 1.39 -0.97 -7.67
N ILE A 220 1.90 -0.71 -8.87
CA ILE A 220 2.94 -1.53 -9.49
C ILE A 220 4.18 -0.66 -9.65
N ILE A 221 5.29 -1.10 -9.06
CA ILE A 221 6.59 -0.44 -9.15
C ILE A 221 7.61 -1.44 -9.70
N ASP A 222 8.19 -1.14 -10.85
CA ASP A 222 9.14 -2.00 -11.54
C ASP A 222 10.30 -1.16 -12.11
N THR A 223 11.29 -0.85 -11.27
CA THR A 223 12.41 0.04 -11.61
C THR A 223 13.71 -0.38 -10.90
N HIS A 224 14.83 0.31 -11.09
CA HIS A 224 16.10 -0.07 -10.46
C HIS A 224 16.15 0.36 -8.98
N LYS A 225 15.85 1.63 -8.67
CA LYS A 225 15.88 2.17 -7.30
C LYS A 225 14.67 3.06 -7.04
N VAL A 226 14.06 2.88 -5.86
CA VAL A 226 12.86 3.58 -5.42
C VAL A 226 13.09 4.16 -4.04
N THR A 227 12.94 5.47 -3.90
CA THR A 227 12.95 6.15 -2.60
C THR A 227 11.70 7.00 -2.47
N ILE A 228 10.86 6.65 -1.50
CA ILE A 228 9.64 7.36 -1.16
C ILE A 228 9.81 7.92 0.24
N GLY A 229 9.66 9.23 0.39
CA GLY A 229 9.80 9.98 1.64
C GLY A 229 8.72 9.66 2.67
N GLU A 230 8.62 10.49 3.70
CA GLU A 230 7.65 10.37 4.79
C GLU A 230 6.29 10.97 4.39
N GLU A 231 5.21 10.35 4.85
CA GLU A 231 3.83 10.80 4.61
C GLU A 231 3.46 10.98 3.13
N VAL A 232 4.13 10.22 2.25
CA VAL A 232 3.80 10.18 0.84
C VAL A 232 2.60 9.28 0.62
N THR A 233 1.61 9.75 -0.15
CA THR A 233 0.46 8.94 -0.55
C THR A 233 0.50 8.68 -2.05
N ILE A 234 0.68 7.42 -2.44
CA ILE A 234 0.49 6.95 -3.82
C ILE A 234 -0.84 6.22 -3.85
N GLN A 235 -1.83 6.74 -4.57
CA GLN A 235 -3.17 6.16 -4.67
C GLN A 235 -3.18 4.93 -5.59
N GLU A 236 -4.37 4.37 -5.80
CA GLU A 236 -4.56 3.09 -6.48
C GLU A 236 -4.14 3.12 -7.96
N GLN A 237 -3.76 1.96 -8.50
CA GLN A 237 -3.52 1.79 -9.94
C GLN A 237 -2.44 2.72 -10.53
N VAL A 238 -1.54 3.24 -9.68
CA VAL A 238 -0.35 3.95 -10.15
C VAL A 238 0.68 2.94 -10.65
N TYR A 239 1.23 3.19 -11.83
CA TYR A 239 2.29 2.38 -12.42
C TYR A 239 3.59 3.19 -12.49
N ILE A 240 4.64 2.67 -11.87
CA ILE A 240 5.98 3.27 -11.86
C ILE A 240 6.93 2.25 -12.47
N GLY A 241 7.24 2.39 -13.76
CA GLY A 241 8.06 1.41 -14.45
C GLY A 241 8.27 1.73 -15.92
N GLY A 242 9.21 1.02 -16.53
CA GLY A 242 9.64 1.27 -17.90
C GLY A 242 10.80 0.37 -18.28
N LEU A 243 11.54 0.76 -19.32
CA LEU A 243 12.78 0.09 -19.67
C LEU A 243 13.77 0.26 -18.50
N LYS A 244 14.11 -0.86 -17.85
CA LYS A 244 15.05 -0.83 -16.73
C LYS A 244 16.48 -0.62 -17.22
N THR A 245 17.09 0.45 -16.76
CA THR A 245 18.51 0.74 -16.89
C THR A 245 19.13 0.89 -15.50
N ASP A 246 20.45 1.03 -15.43
CA ASP A 246 21.17 1.43 -14.21
C ASP A 246 20.80 2.84 -13.73
N LYS A 247 20.25 3.68 -14.62
CA LYS A 247 19.77 5.03 -14.33
C LYS A 247 18.31 5.10 -13.90
N SER A 248 17.62 3.95 -13.85
CA SER A 248 16.19 3.91 -13.56
C SER A 248 15.88 4.16 -12.08
N VAL A 249 15.85 5.42 -11.69
CA VAL A 249 15.67 5.86 -10.31
C VAL A 249 14.41 6.72 -10.19
N ILE A 250 13.65 6.50 -9.14
CA ILE A 250 12.60 7.42 -8.71
C ILE A 250 12.80 7.83 -7.26
N GLU A 251 12.73 9.14 -7.03
CA GLU A 251 12.83 9.78 -5.72
C GLU A 251 11.59 10.65 -5.52
N ILE A 252 10.87 10.44 -4.42
CA ILE A 252 9.65 11.18 -4.07
C ILE A 252 9.82 11.78 -2.69
N GLY A 253 9.81 13.11 -2.58
CA GLY A 253 9.97 13.82 -1.32
C GLY A 253 8.71 13.79 -0.44
N ASP A 254 8.92 14.07 0.84
CA ASP A 254 7.91 14.05 1.90
C ASP A 254 6.63 14.81 1.55
N LEU A 255 5.50 14.37 2.11
CA LEU A 255 4.18 15.00 1.97
C LEU A 255 3.66 15.10 0.52
N SER A 256 4.29 14.38 -0.42
CA SER A 256 3.84 14.36 -1.81
C SER A 256 2.69 13.38 -1.99
N MET A 257 1.84 13.64 -2.99
CA MET A 257 0.73 12.77 -3.33
C MET A 257 0.70 12.47 -4.83
N ILE A 258 0.53 11.21 -5.19
CA ILE A 258 0.32 10.75 -6.57
C ILE A 258 -1.03 10.07 -6.65
N PHE A 259 -1.91 10.59 -7.49
CA PHE A 259 -3.30 10.15 -7.61
C PHE A 259 -3.44 9.05 -8.67
N SER A 260 -4.60 8.38 -8.60
CA SER A 260 -4.84 7.10 -9.26
C SER A 260 -4.66 7.15 -10.78
N GLY A 261 -4.21 6.02 -11.33
CA GLY A 261 -4.04 5.83 -12.78
C GLY A 261 -2.86 6.58 -13.42
N SER A 262 -2.04 7.26 -12.62
CA SER A 262 -0.82 7.93 -13.13
C SER A 262 0.26 6.92 -13.52
N VAL A 263 1.02 7.27 -14.57
CA VAL A 263 2.11 6.47 -15.11
C VAL A 263 3.40 7.28 -15.06
N LEU A 264 4.36 6.80 -14.28
CA LEU A 264 5.69 7.38 -14.18
C LEU A 264 6.69 6.38 -14.77
N ASN A 265 7.42 6.81 -15.79
CA ASN A 265 8.34 5.94 -16.51
C ASN A 265 9.80 6.41 -16.31
N PRO A 266 10.48 5.92 -15.26
CA PRO A 266 11.84 6.30 -14.92
C PRO A 266 12.88 5.45 -15.67
N THR A 267 12.87 5.44 -17.01
CA THR A 267 14.03 4.91 -17.78
C THR A 267 15.30 5.71 -17.46
N HIS A 268 15.17 7.03 -17.29
CA HIS A 268 16.14 7.92 -16.62
C HIS A 268 15.52 8.45 -15.31
N PRO A 269 16.29 9.16 -14.45
CA PRO A 269 15.80 9.56 -13.14
C PRO A 269 14.55 10.46 -13.19
N ILE A 270 13.56 10.16 -12.35
CA ILE A 270 12.47 11.07 -12.01
C ILE A 270 12.68 11.50 -10.55
N LYS A 271 12.93 12.79 -10.33
CA LYS A 271 13.09 13.36 -8.99
C LYS A 271 11.91 14.28 -8.70
N ILE A 272 11.21 13.98 -7.62
CA ILE A 272 10.04 14.71 -7.15
C ILE A 272 10.37 15.27 -5.77
N GLY A 273 10.23 16.59 -5.61
CA GLY A 273 10.45 17.31 -4.36
C GLY A 273 9.40 16.99 -3.29
N LYS A 274 9.34 17.84 -2.27
CA LYS A 274 8.40 17.75 -1.15
C LYS A 274 7.09 18.45 -1.48
N ARG A 275 5.98 18.00 -0.88
CA ARG A 275 4.64 18.61 -1.05
C ARG A 275 4.22 18.75 -2.52
N VAL A 276 4.66 17.82 -3.37
CA VAL A 276 4.23 17.79 -4.78
C VAL A 276 2.91 17.05 -4.88
N GLY A 277 1.93 17.65 -5.54
CA GLY A 277 0.68 16.96 -5.86
C GLY A 277 0.62 16.60 -7.34
N ILE A 278 0.51 15.31 -7.63
CA ILE A 278 0.31 14.77 -8.98
C ILE A 278 -1.08 14.18 -9.06
N GLY A 279 -2.00 14.89 -9.69
CA GLY A 279 -3.39 14.50 -9.93
C GLY A 279 -3.53 13.22 -10.76
N GLY A 280 -4.78 12.80 -11.00
CA GLY A 280 -5.04 11.51 -11.63
C GLY A 280 -4.62 11.46 -13.10
N TYR A 281 -4.18 10.28 -13.56
CA TYR A 281 -3.85 10.01 -14.96
C TYR A 281 -2.78 10.95 -15.54
N ASN A 282 -1.76 11.29 -14.77
CA ASN A 282 -0.59 12.01 -15.26
C ASN A 282 0.44 11.05 -15.86
N TYR A 283 1.18 11.50 -16.87
CA TYR A 283 2.14 10.68 -17.63
C TYR A 283 3.50 11.37 -17.65
N LEU A 284 4.48 10.82 -16.91
CA LEU A 284 5.84 11.37 -16.83
C LEU A 284 6.81 10.40 -17.51
N PHE A 285 7.33 10.79 -18.67
CA PHE A 285 8.16 9.91 -19.50
C PHE A 285 9.55 10.48 -19.69
N THR A 286 10.56 9.70 -19.28
CA THR A 286 11.98 10.07 -19.40
C THR A 286 12.64 9.57 -20.67
N HIS A 287 11.85 9.03 -21.59
CA HIS A 287 12.30 8.64 -22.92
C HIS A 287 11.20 8.83 -23.97
N GLY A 288 11.60 9.01 -25.22
CA GLY A 288 10.75 9.02 -26.41
C GLY A 288 11.48 8.32 -27.53
N THR A 289 11.12 7.06 -27.81
CA THR A 289 11.81 6.17 -28.75
C THR A 289 10.79 5.27 -29.45
N TRP A 290 10.88 5.15 -30.76
CA TRP A 290 10.21 4.07 -31.50
C TRP A 290 10.86 3.86 -32.87
N GLN A 291 11.06 4.97 -33.58
CA GLN A 291 11.69 4.97 -34.89
C GLN A 291 13.22 4.82 -34.78
N PRO A 292 13.89 4.23 -35.78
CA PRO A 292 15.33 3.97 -35.71
C PRO A 292 16.15 5.27 -35.71
N ILE A 293 16.96 5.49 -34.68
CA ILE A 293 17.81 6.68 -34.59
C ILE A 293 18.86 6.75 -35.71
N LEU A 294 19.32 5.58 -36.21
CA LEU A 294 20.29 5.48 -37.30
C LEU A 294 19.74 5.97 -38.64
N ASP A 295 18.41 6.01 -38.79
CA ASP A 295 17.73 6.56 -39.97
C ASP A 295 17.51 8.08 -39.84
N GLY A 296 18.00 8.71 -38.76
CA GLY A 296 17.90 10.14 -38.51
C GLY A 296 16.65 10.59 -37.73
N PHE A 297 15.83 9.66 -37.24
CA PHE A 297 14.67 10.00 -36.41
C PHE A 297 15.08 10.51 -35.02
N PRO A 298 14.32 11.48 -34.45
CA PRO A 298 14.62 12.02 -33.14
C PRO A 298 14.35 10.97 -32.05
N VAL A 299 15.30 10.85 -31.14
CA VAL A 299 15.19 10.06 -29.92
C VAL A 299 15.55 10.95 -28.74
N ALA A 300 14.74 10.92 -27.69
CA ALA A 300 14.99 11.68 -26.48
C ALA A 300 15.12 10.75 -25.29
N PHE A 301 16.12 11.00 -24.46
CA PHE A 301 16.31 10.40 -23.14
C PHE A 301 16.74 11.48 -22.17
N GLY A 302 16.20 11.48 -20.97
CA GLY A 302 16.47 12.59 -20.07
C GLY A 302 15.75 12.51 -18.74
N PRO A 303 16.37 13.02 -17.66
CA PRO A 303 15.70 13.08 -16.37
C PRO A 303 14.49 14.02 -16.40
N ILE A 304 13.59 13.81 -15.45
CA ILE A 304 12.55 14.77 -15.08
C ILE A 304 12.84 15.22 -13.65
N THR A 305 12.90 16.53 -13.43
CA THR A 305 13.08 17.12 -12.10
C THR A 305 11.87 17.99 -11.77
N ILE A 306 11.23 17.72 -10.64
CA ILE A 306 10.07 18.43 -10.13
C ILE A 306 10.45 18.93 -8.75
N GLU A 307 10.49 20.25 -8.57
CA GLU A 307 10.84 20.87 -7.30
C GLU A 307 9.66 20.87 -6.31
N ASP A 308 9.89 21.39 -5.11
CA ASP A 308 8.92 21.39 -4.00
C ASP A 308 7.63 22.15 -4.36
N GLY A 309 6.49 21.67 -3.86
CA GLY A 309 5.21 22.38 -3.96
C GLY A 309 4.60 22.45 -5.36
N VAL A 310 5.13 21.71 -6.32
CA VAL A 310 4.58 21.69 -7.69
C VAL A 310 3.22 21.00 -7.71
N TRP A 311 2.28 21.56 -8.47
CA TRP A 311 0.95 21.00 -8.65
C TRP A 311 0.70 20.59 -10.11
N PHE A 312 0.35 19.32 -10.30
CA PHE A 312 -0.20 18.78 -11.53
C PHE A 312 -1.67 18.41 -11.29
N PRO A 313 -2.61 19.12 -11.91
CA PRO A 313 -3.97 18.65 -12.09
C PRO A 313 -4.02 17.38 -12.95
N TRP A 314 -5.20 17.02 -13.44
CA TRP A 314 -5.42 15.77 -14.15
C TRP A 314 -4.86 15.83 -15.59
N ARG A 315 -4.33 14.68 -16.05
CA ARG A 315 -3.97 14.42 -17.46
C ARG A 315 -2.86 15.29 -18.06
N VAL A 316 -1.88 15.71 -17.27
CA VAL A 316 -0.64 16.30 -17.77
C VAL A 316 0.28 15.22 -18.34
N PHE A 317 0.91 15.52 -19.46
CA PHE A 317 2.00 14.73 -20.04
C PHE A 317 3.32 15.50 -19.93
N VAL A 318 4.36 14.90 -19.36
CA VAL A 318 5.70 15.48 -19.23
C VAL A 318 6.68 14.70 -20.11
N LEU A 319 7.34 15.41 -21.01
CA LEU A 319 8.37 14.86 -21.91
C LEU A 319 9.74 14.74 -21.23
N PRO A 320 10.70 14.01 -21.83
CA PRO A 320 12.05 13.86 -21.27
C PRO A 320 12.80 15.20 -21.19
N ASN A 321 13.78 15.29 -20.29
CA ASN A 321 14.63 16.48 -20.08
C ASN A 321 13.85 17.73 -19.67
N VAL A 322 12.92 17.59 -18.74
CA VAL A 322 12.11 18.71 -18.24
C VAL A 322 12.40 18.95 -16.75
N HIS A 323 12.63 20.22 -16.41
CA HIS A 323 12.70 20.73 -15.06
C HIS A 323 11.49 21.64 -14.76
N ILE A 324 10.78 21.37 -13.67
CA ILE A 324 9.63 22.15 -13.22
C ILE A 324 9.96 22.76 -11.85
N GLY A 325 10.09 24.07 -11.83
CA GLY A 325 10.56 24.83 -10.67
C GLY A 325 9.54 24.92 -9.54
N LYS A 326 10.04 25.26 -8.35
CA LYS A 326 9.31 25.25 -7.08
C LYS A 326 7.98 26.01 -7.15
N GLU A 327 6.93 25.46 -6.55
CA GLU A 327 5.59 26.07 -6.47
C GLU A 327 4.96 26.40 -7.84
N ALA A 328 5.44 25.79 -8.93
CA ALA A 328 4.79 25.91 -10.23
C ALA A 328 3.50 25.08 -10.29
N THR A 329 2.54 25.54 -11.07
CA THR A 329 1.33 24.79 -11.40
C THR A 329 1.26 24.54 -12.89
N ILE A 330 1.03 23.28 -13.25
CA ILE A 330 0.78 22.88 -14.63
C ILE A 330 -0.74 22.86 -14.86
N GLY A 331 -1.25 23.35 -15.99
CA GLY A 331 -2.67 23.30 -16.30
C GLY A 331 -3.13 21.87 -16.61
N ALA A 332 -4.38 21.55 -16.30
CA ALA A 332 -4.97 20.25 -16.65
C ALA A 332 -4.84 19.97 -18.16
N GLY A 333 -4.52 18.73 -18.53
CA GLY A 333 -4.39 18.33 -19.93
C GLY A 333 -3.16 18.87 -20.67
N ALA A 334 -2.23 19.55 -19.99
CA ALA A 334 -1.08 20.16 -20.65
C ALA A 334 -0.01 19.14 -21.11
N VAL A 335 0.74 19.49 -22.15
CA VAL A 335 1.94 18.74 -22.60
C VAL A 335 3.18 19.58 -22.32
N VAL A 336 3.93 19.22 -21.29
CA VAL A 336 5.14 19.91 -20.87
C VAL A 336 6.32 19.36 -21.66
N ASN A 337 6.84 20.16 -22.59
CA ASN A 337 7.97 19.82 -23.46
C ASN A 337 9.20 20.71 -23.26
N LYS A 338 9.15 21.63 -22.28
CA LYS A 338 10.21 22.56 -21.90
C LYS A 338 10.11 22.85 -20.40
N ASP A 339 11.19 23.37 -19.84
CA ASP A 339 11.24 23.74 -18.44
C ASP A 339 10.18 24.78 -18.07
N VAL A 340 9.67 24.67 -16.85
CA VAL A 340 8.71 25.60 -16.26
C VAL A 340 9.39 26.31 -15.09
N PRO A 341 9.48 27.64 -15.08
CA PRO A 341 10.08 28.39 -13.97
C PRO A 341 9.33 28.18 -12.66
N ALA A 342 10.02 28.43 -11.54
CA ALA A 342 9.39 28.48 -10.23
C ALA A 342 8.25 29.50 -10.18
N ARG A 343 7.24 29.23 -9.34
CA ARG A 343 6.08 30.10 -9.08
C ARG A 343 5.36 30.53 -10.36
N ALA A 344 5.34 29.66 -11.36
CA ALA A 344 4.69 29.91 -12.65
C ALA A 344 3.45 29.04 -12.84
N LEU A 345 2.45 29.60 -13.51
CA LEU A 345 1.34 28.84 -14.08
C LEU A 345 1.64 28.55 -15.55
N ALA A 346 1.78 27.29 -15.94
CA ALA A 346 2.00 26.88 -17.33
C ALA A 346 0.91 25.93 -17.83
N ALA A 347 0.33 26.15 -19.01
CA ALA A 347 -0.76 25.31 -19.52
C ALA A 347 -0.76 25.23 -21.06
N GLY A 348 -1.48 24.25 -21.61
CA GLY A 348 -1.69 24.06 -23.05
C GLY A 348 -0.90 22.90 -23.67
N VAL A 349 -1.08 22.72 -24.98
CA VAL A 349 -0.42 21.69 -25.79
C VAL A 349 0.21 22.36 -27.02
N PRO A 350 1.52 22.66 -27.01
CA PRO A 350 2.45 22.50 -25.89
C PRO A 350 2.20 23.52 -24.77
N ALA A 351 2.66 23.20 -23.57
CA ALA A 351 2.53 24.06 -22.40
C ALA A 351 3.30 25.37 -22.58
N LYS A 352 2.67 26.49 -22.24
CA LYS A 352 3.27 27.83 -22.23
C LYS A 352 3.04 28.46 -20.86
N VAL A 353 4.02 29.25 -20.39
CA VAL A 353 3.88 30.01 -19.15
C VAL A 353 2.88 31.14 -19.38
N LEU A 354 1.86 31.21 -18.52
CA LEU A 354 0.76 32.18 -18.58
C LEU A 354 0.92 33.29 -17.54
N ARG A 355 1.35 32.95 -16.33
CA ARG A 355 1.54 33.89 -15.20
C ARG A 355 2.75 33.49 -14.37
N ARG A 356 3.33 34.44 -13.63
CA ARG A 356 4.47 34.21 -12.72
C ARG A 356 4.36 35.01 -11.43
N ASP A 357 5.03 34.52 -10.39
CA ASP A 357 5.26 35.22 -9.13
C ASP A 357 3.97 35.82 -8.55
N GLU A 358 3.93 37.13 -8.32
CA GLU A 358 2.80 37.82 -7.67
C GLU A 358 1.54 37.88 -8.55
N GLU A 359 1.69 37.76 -9.88
CA GLU A 359 0.55 37.66 -10.80
C GLU A 359 -0.18 36.31 -10.63
N TYR A 360 0.55 35.29 -10.18
CA TYR A 360 0.03 33.95 -9.96
C TYR A 360 -0.34 33.70 -8.49
N ILE A 361 0.57 34.00 -7.57
CA ILE A 361 0.45 33.73 -6.13
C ILE A 361 0.26 35.04 -5.38
N LYS A 362 -0.97 35.28 -4.93
CA LYS A 362 -1.31 36.43 -4.08
C LYS A 362 -0.71 36.23 -2.68
N ARG A 363 -0.03 37.25 -2.16
CA ARG A 363 0.35 37.34 -0.75
C ARG A 363 -0.83 37.92 0.05
N PHE A 364 -1.30 37.18 1.04
CA PHE A 364 -2.35 37.63 1.95
C PHE A 364 -1.77 38.38 3.15
N THR A 365 -2.47 39.42 3.57
CA THR A 365 -2.24 40.10 4.86
C THR A 365 -2.67 39.22 6.03
N ASP A 366 -2.20 39.53 7.24
CA ASP A 366 -2.59 38.77 8.44
C ASP A 366 -4.09 38.83 8.70
N ALA A 367 -4.73 39.98 8.44
CA ALA A 367 -6.18 40.13 8.57
C ALA A 367 -6.93 39.20 7.60
N GLU A 368 -6.48 39.10 6.34
CA GLU A 368 -7.06 38.17 5.36
C GLU A 368 -6.83 36.71 5.75
N LYS A 369 -5.64 36.35 6.23
CA LYS A 369 -5.33 34.99 6.70
C LYS A 369 -6.24 34.57 7.86
N ARG A 370 -6.46 35.47 8.83
CA ARG A 370 -7.37 35.23 9.96
C ARG A 370 -8.79 34.97 9.49
N GLU A 371 -9.27 35.77 8.55
CA GLU A 371 -10.61 35.61 8.01
C GLU A 371 -10.78 34.29 7.23
N ILE A 372 -9.78 33.92 6.44
CA ILE A 372 -9.75 32.59 5.79
C ILE A 372 -9.81 31.48 6.84
N LEU A 373 -8.98 31.56 7.89
CA LEU A 373 -8.94 30.54 8.92
C LEU A 373 -10.26 30.45 9.73
N ARG A 374 -10.95 31.57 9.96
CA ARG A 374 -12.30 31.58 10.52
C ARG A 374 -13.29 30.83 9.63
N ASN A 375 -13.25 31.08 8.32
CA ASN A 375 -14.12 30.39 7.37
C ASN A 375 -13.85 28.88 7.34
N ILE A 376 -12.58 28.46 7.42
CA ILE A 376 -12.20 27.05 7.55
C ILE A 376 -12.81 26.42 8.81
N LEU A 377 -12.86 27.13 9.95
CA LEU A 377 -13.51 26.62 11.16
C LEU A 377 -15.02 26.45 10.96
N VAL A 378 -15.69 27.41 10.33
CA VAL A 378 -17.14 27.33 10.05
C VAL A 378 -17.43 26.12 9.16
N ASP A 379 -16.63 25.93 8.11
CA ASP A 379 -16.73 24.76 7.22
C ASP A 379 -16.48 23.44 7.98
N LEU A 380 -15.50 23.43 8.90
CA LEU A 380 -15.23 22.28 9.76
C LEU A 380 -16.42 21.95 10.65
N VAL A 381 -17.01 22.93 11.34
CA VAL A 381 -18.19 22.71 12.19
C VAL A 381 -19.33 22.13 11.38
N GLY A 382 -19.57 22.66 10.18
CA GLY A 382 -20.54 22.11 9.24
C GLY A 382 -20.24 20.66 8.85
N TYR A 383 -18.98 20.36 8.52
CA TYR A 383 -18.52 19.01 8.19
C TYR A 383 -18.73 18.03 9.36
N LEU A 384 -18.36 18.43 10.58
CA LEU A 384 -18.49 17.58 11.77
C LEU A 384 -19.96 17.25 12.08
N ARG A 385 -20.89 18.18 11.87
CA ARG A 385 -22.33 17.92 12.01
C ARG A 385 -22.84 16.87 11.02
N ILE A 386 -22.32 16.86 9.79
CA ILE A 386 -22.67 15.86 8.77
C ILE A 386 -22.16 14.46 9.15
N GLU A 387 -21.02 14.39 9.84
CA GLU A 387 -20.41 13.14 10.32
C GLU A 387 -20.99 12.65 11.67
N ASP A 388 -22.15 13.17 12.09
CA ASP A 388 -22.84 12.87 13.36
C ASP A 388 -22.08 13.28 14.63
N TRP A 389 -21.17 14.25 14.57
CA TRP A 389 -20.51 14.79 15.76
C TRP A 389 -21.42 15.78 16.47
N ILE A 390 -21.38 15.77 17.80
CA ILE A 390 -22.02 16.80 18.61
C ILE A 390 -21.04 17.97 18.69
N ILE A 391 -21.37 19.12 18.13
CA ILE A 391 -20.50 20.30 18.14
C ILE A 391 -21.31 21.58 18.37
N GLU A 392 -20.84 22.41 19.30
CA GLU A 392 -21.44 23.71 19.60
C GLU A 392 -21.18 24.72 18.48
N ASP A 393 -21.96 25.81 18.46
CA ASP A 393 -21.65 26.94 17.60
C ASP A 393 -20.32 27.58 18.02
N PRO A 394 -19.42 27.87 17.05
CA PRO A 394 -18.10 28.38 17.39
C PRO A 394 -18.19 29.80 17.97
N LYS A 395 -17.49 30.03 19.08
CA LYS A 395 -17.22 31.36 19.61
C LYS A 395 -16.08 31.98 18.82
N ILE A 396 -16.37 33.04 18.06
CA ILE A 396 -15.39 33.73 17.22
C ILE A 396 -15.02 35.07 17.85
N GLU A 397 -13.75 35.26 18.15
CA GLU A 397 -13.19 36.46 18.75
C GLU A 397 -12.11 37.07 17.83
N LYS A 398 -11.53 38.19 18.26
CA LYS A 398 -10.46 38.86 17.52
C LYS A 398 -9.17 38.02 17.47
N SER A 399 -8.78 37.42 18.60
CA SER A 399 -7.53 36.69 18.79
C SER A 399 -7.65 35.18 18.58
N TYR A 400 -8.87 34.62 18.58
CA TYR A 400 -9.09 33.19 18.40
C TYR A 400 -10.51 32.86 17.90
N ALA A 401 -10.72 31.60 17.52
CA ALA A 401 -12.06 31.03 17.42
C ALA A 401 -12.06 29.62 18.05
N ALA A 402 -13.12 29.27 18.78
CA ALA A 402 -13.16 28.01 19.53
C ALA A 402 -14.55 27.36 19.54
N ALA A 403 -14.56 26.03 19.63
CA ALA A 403 -15.79 25.24 19.78
C ALA A 403 -15.54 24.00 20.63
N MET A 404 -16.56 23.53 21.34
CA MET A 404 -16.54 22.22 22.00
C MET A 404 -17.18 21.17 21.09
N PHE A 405 -16.62 19.97 21.06
CA PHE A 405 -17.18 18.84 20.33
C PHE A 405 -17.07 17.49 21.08
N ARG A 406 -17.94 16.55 20.71
CA ARG A 406 -17.87 15.13 21.05
C ARG A 406 -17.97 14.28 19.79
N THR A 407 -17.15 13.24 19.72
CA THR A 407 -17.17 12.30 18.59
C THR A 407 -18.39 11.37 18.66
N PRO A 408 -18.92 10.87 17.53
CA PRO A 408 -20.08 9.97 17.54
C PRO A 408 -19.79 8.62 18.21
N LYS A 409 -18.55 8.12 18.10
CA LYS A 409 -18.14 6.80 18.61
C LYS A 409 -16.70 6.84 19.12
N GLY A 410 -16.37 5.90 20.01
CA GLY A 410 -15.03 5.71 20.54
C GLY A 410 -14.78 6.42 21.88
N PRO A 411 -13.53 6.42 22.37
CA PRO A 411 -13.19 6.97 23.69
C PRO A 411 -13.55 8.44 23.88
N SER A 412 -13.63 9.20 22.79
CA SER A 412 -13.93 10.64 22.77
C SER A 412 -15.43 10.98 22.72
N SER A 413 -16.34 9.99 22.75
CA SER A 413 -17.78 10.26 22.63
C SER A 413 -18.46 10.68 23.93
N LYS A 414 -17.82 10.42 25.07
CA LYS A 414 -18.34 10.74 26.41
C LYS A 414 -17.61 11.89 27.10
N VAL A 415 -16.66 12.50 26.41
CA VAL A 415 -15.75 13.53 26.96
C VAL A 415 -15.82 14.73 26.05
N ASP A 416 -15.90 15.92 26.64
CA ASP A 416 -15.80 17.18 25.91
C ASP A 416 -14.38 17.33 25.37
N ASN A 417 -14.27 17.60 24.08
CA ASN A 417 -13.02 17.95 23.43
C ASN A 417 -13.16 19.37 22.91
N HIS A 418 -12.05 20.07 22.74
CA HIS A 418 -12.07 21.46 22.33
C HIS A 418 -11.33 21.63 21.00
N ILE A 419 -11.80 22.51 20.14
CA ILE A 419 -11.06 23.01 18.97
C ILE A 419 -10.76 24.47 19.25
N LEU A 420 -9.51 24.87 19.04
CA LEU A 420 -9.04 26.24 19.19
C LEU A 420 -8.24 26.63 17.95
N PHE A 421 -8.78 27.57 17.17
CA PHE A 421 -8.08 28.21 16.08
C PHE A 421 -7.44 29.48 16.65
N MET A 422 -6.12 29.48 16.76
CA MET A 422 -5.31 30.53 17.37
C MET A 422 -4.85 31.52 16.30
N PHE A 423 -5.31 32.76 16.38
CA PHE A 423 -4.92 33.84 15.46
C PHE A 423 -3.80 34.72 16.02
N GLU A 424 -3.75 34.84 17.35
CA GLU A 424 -2.75 35.59 18.10
C GLU A 424 -2.23 34.73 19.26
N ASN A 425 -0.93 34.85 19.56
CA ASN A 425 -0.27 34.12 20.63
C ASN A 425 -0.23 35.01 21.89
N THR A 426 -1.29 34.92 22.70
CA THR A 426 -1.49 35.74 23.90
C THR A 426 -1.95 34.90 25.08
N ASP A 427 -1.67 35.35 26.31
CA ASP A 427 -1.96 34.58 27.53
C ASP A 427 -3.45 34.26 27.71
N ASP A 428 -4.35 35.14 27.25
CA ASP A 428 -5.79 34.91 27.27
C ASP A 428 -6.19 33.73 26.36
N VAL A 429 -5.54 33.56 25.21
CA VAL A 429 -5.80 32.42 24.31
C VAL A 429 -5.26 31.13 24.91
N TRP A 430 -4.07 31.18 25.52
CA TRP A 430 -3.51 30.02 26.23
C TRP A 430 -4.33 29.59 27.45
N SER A 431 -5.11 30.49 28.05
CA SER A 431 -6.03 30.13 29.14
C SER A 431 -7.22 29.26 28.69
N LEU A 432 -7.50 29.22 27.38
CA LEU A 432 -8.56 28.39 26.79
C LEU A 432 -8.11 26.96 26.51
N VAL A 433 -6.81 26.73 26.44
CA VAL A 433 -6.23 25.40 26.25
C VAL A 433 -6.49 24.58 27.51
N LYS A 434 -7.25 23.50 27.33
CA LYS A 434 -7.59 22.50 28.35
C LYS A 434 -7.06 21.15 27.89
N ASP A 435 -7.18 20.13 28.75
CA ASP A 435 -6.98 18.74 28.34
C ASP A 435 -7.80 18.42 27.07
N ARG A 436 -7.17 17.72 26.12
CA ARG A 436 -7.78 17.31 24.84
C ARG A 436 -8.26 18.48 23.97
N THR A 437 -7.45 19.53 23.88
CA THR A 437 -7.67 20.63 22.94
C THR A 437 -6.96 20.35 21.62
N LEU A 438 -7.65 20.53 20.51
CA LEU A 438 -7.08 20.56 19.18
C LEU A 438 -6.78 22.02 18.83
N VAL A 439 -5.50 22.37 18.87
CA VAL A 439 -5.02 23.72 18.55
C VAL A 439 -4.59 23.78 17.08
N VAL A 440 -5.21 24.67 16.31
CA VAL A 440 -4.74 25.05 14.96
C VAL A 440 -4.20 26.46 15.05
N SER A 441 -2.88 26.58 14.96
CA SER A 441 -2.19 27.86 15.11
C SER A 441 -1.83 28.46 13.75
N LEU A 442 -2.22 29.72 13.56
CA LEU A 442 -1.75 30.52 12.44
C LEU A 442 -0.29 30.99 12.61
N ILE A 443 0.22 30.96 13.84
CA ILE A 443 1.55 31.43 14.22
C ILE A 443 2.41 30.23 14.61
N ALA A 444 3.72 30.29 14.32
CA ALA A 444 4.65 29.27 14.73
C ALA A 444 4.62 29.03 16.25
N LEU A 445 4.48 27.76 16.64
CA LEU A 445 4.55 27.33 18.04
C LEU A 445 5.98 26.92 18.37
N ASP A 446 6.52 27.41 19.49
CA ASP A 446 7.85 26.99 19.95
C ASP A 446 7.83 25.59 20.61
N GLU A 447 9.01 25.03 20.86
CA GLU A 447 9.16 23.68 21.44
C GLU A 447 8.55 23.57 22.85
N THR A 448 8.60 24.64 23.65
CA THR A 448 8.04 24.66 25.01
C THR A 448 6.51 24.64 24.95
N GLN A 449 5.92 25.42 24.04
CA GLN A 449 4.49 25.45 23.78
C GLN A 449 3.98 24.12 23.24
N ARG A 450 4.69 23.53 22.26
CA ARG A 450 4.35 22.20 21.72
C ARG A 450 4.38 21.14 22.82
N LYS A 451 5.46 21.10 23.62
CA LYS A 451 5.60 20.16 24.73
C LYS A 451 4.49 20.33 25.78
N ARG A 452 4.13 21.57 26.13
CA ARG A 452 3.01 21.86 27.03
C ARG A 452 1.69 21.27 26.50
N LEU A 453 1.40 21.48 25.22
CA LEU A 453 0.20 20.92 24.59
C LEU A 453 0.19 19.39 24.66
N GLU A 454 1.33 18.75 24.42
CA GLU A 454 1.45 17.29 24.47
C GLU A 454 1.32 16.73 25.88
N GLU A 455 1.91 17.39 26.89
CA GLU A 455 1.76 17.04 28.32
C GLU A 455 0.30 17.18 28.79
N GLU A 456 -0.44 18.15 28.25
CA GLU A 456 -1.88 18.35 28.47
C GLU A 456 -2.75 17.44 27.57
N GLY A 457 -2.18 16.42 26.90
CA GLY A 457 -2.94 15.47 26.08
C GLY A 457 -3.60 16.08 24.83
N SER A 458 -3.16 17.27 24.43
CA SER A 458 -3.70 18.08 23.33
C SER A 458 -2.97 17.82 22.02
N TRP A 459 -3.59 18.25 20.92
CA TRP A 459 -3.05 18.19 19.56
C TRP A 459 -2.71 19.58 19.08
N TRP A 460 -1.67 19.70 18.27
CA TRP A 460 -1.28 20.99 17.71
C TRP A 460 -1.02 20.87 16.22
N PHE A 461 -1.49 21.86 15.47
CA PHE A 461 -1.31 22.01 14.03
C PHE A 461 -0.76 23.41 13.80
N ASP A 462 0.50 23.50 13.41
CA ASP A 462 1.21 24.75 13.15
C ASP A 462 1.21 25.01 11.65
N LEU A 463 0.36 25.95 11.22
CA LEU A 463 0.19 26.27 9.80
C LEU A 463 1.39 27.03 9.23
N GLU A 464 2.18 27.71 10.07
CA GLU A 464 3.35 28.47 9.65
C GLU A 464 4.52 27.54 9.33
N THR A 465 4.78 26.57 10.21
CA THR A 465 5.86 25.57 9.99
C THR A 465 5.42 24.38 9.15
N SER A 466 4.11 24.23 8.92
CA SER A 466 3.49 23.08 8.26
C SER A 466 3.74 21.75 8.99
N GLU A 467 3.64 21.78 10.31
CA GLU A 467 3.89 20.64 11.21
C GLU A 467 2.68 20.41 12.11
N TRP A 468 2.53 19.19 12.61
CA TRP A 468 1.55 18.88 13.64
C TRP A 468 2.06 17.79 14.57
N GLY A 469 1.57 17.73 15.80
CA GLY A 469 2.04 16.78 16.81
C GLY A 469 1.01 16.50 17.91
N GLY A 470 1.48 15.80 18.94
CA GLY A 470 0.63 15.20 19.97
C GLY A 470 0.11 13.82 19.60
N LEU A 471 -0.97 13.39 20.26
CA LEU A 471 -1.46 12.01 20.17
C LEU A 471 -1.98 11.69 18.76
N HIS A 472 -1.35 10.74 18.06
CA HIS A 472 -1.81 10.29 16.74
C HIS A 472 -3.13 9.48 16.83
N THR A 473 -4.26 10.19 16.90
CA THR A 473 -5.62 9.65 17.03
C THR A 473 -6.45 9.84 15.76
N ASN A 474 -7.60 9.15 15.68
CA ASN A 474 -8.56 9.36 14.59
C ASN A 474 -9.01 10.82 14.45
N VAL A 475 -9.09 11.57 15.56
CA VAL A 475 -9.45 12.99 15.54
C VAL A 475 -8.36 13.81 14.84
N SER A 476 -7.10 13.63 15.25
CA SER A 476 -5.97 14.36 14.65
C SER A 476 -5.75 14.01 13.17
N VAL A 477 -5.93 12.75 12.79
CA VAL A 477 -5.85 12.31 11.40
C VAL A 477 -6.99 12.91 10.56
N MET A 478 -8.21 12.95 11.10
CA MET A 478 -9.35 13.59 10.45
C MET A 478 -9.07 15.08 10.24
N MET A 479 -8.56 15.78 11.25
CA MET A 479 -8.24 17.20 11.13
C MET A 479 -7.14 17.47 10.10
N SER A 480 -6.04 16.72 10.12
CA SER A 480 -5.00 16.81 9.09
C SER A 480 -5.59 16.61 7.68
N GLY A 481 -6.45 15.60 7.53
CA GLY A 481 -7.19 15.35 6.29
C GLY A 481 -8.14 16.50 5.90
N PHE A 482 -8.80 17.13 6.86
CA PHE A 482 -9.67 18.28 6.60
C PHE A 482 -8.88 19.50 6.13
N LEU A 483 -7.80 19.87 6.84
CA LEU A 483 -6.94 21.01 6.49
C LEU A 483 -6.27 20.85 5.11
N SER A 484 -5.95 19.62 4.71
CA SER A 484 -5.40 19.34 3.38
C SER A 484 -6.33 19.73 2.22
N ARG A 485 -7.65 19.82 2.44
CA ARG A 485 -8.62 20.31 1.43
C ARG A 485 -8.37 21.76 1.04
N TYR A 486 -7.74 22.52 1.94
CA TYR A 486 -7.34 23.91 1.74
C TYR A 486 -5.85 24.04 1.38
N GLY A 487 -5.17 22.92 1.06
CA GLY A 487 -3.76 22.91 0.67
C GLY A 487 -2.77 22.89 1.83
N HIS A 488 -3.23 22.73 3.07
CA HIS A 488 -2.36 22.61 4.25
C HIS A 488 -2.00 21.13 4.50
N TRP A 489 -0.88 20.71 3.91
CA TRP A 489 -0.29 19.38 4.13
C TRP A 489 0.76 19.48 5.24
N LEU A 490 0.47 18.86 6.38
CA LEU A 490 1.23 19.05 7.62
C LEU A 490 1.99 17.77 7.98
N LYS A 491 3.28 17.90 8.31
CA LYS A 491 4.14 16.78 8.72
C LYS A 491 3.90 16.42 10.19
N TYR A 492 3.70 15.14 10.49
CA TYR A 492 3.61 14.66 11.86
C TYR A 492 4.98 14.64 12.53
N MET A 493 5.04 15.25 13.71
CA MET A 493 6.18 15.27 14.60
C MET A 493 5.91 14.31 15.75
N SER A 494 6.71 13.24 15.79
CA SER A 494 6.61 12.13 16.74
C SER A 494 7.36 12.38 18.03
#